data_AF-A0A8S9WA65-F1
#
_entry.id   AF-A0A8S9WA65-F1
#
_cell.length_a   1.000
_cell.length_b   1.000
_cell.length_c   1.000
_cell.angle_alpha   90.00
_cell.angle_beta   90.00
_cell.angle_gamma   90.00
#
_symmetry.space_group_name_H-M   'P 1'
#
loop_
_entity.id
_entity.type
_entity.pdbx_description
1 polymer ?
#
loop_
_entity_poly.entity_id
_entity_poly.type
_entity_poly.pdbx_seq_one_letter_code
_entity_poly.pdbx_strand_id
1 'polypeptide(L)'
;MSPRCDSIGGIDCGECSKFCEYNALFVVRHKDGIKGDVHSFPQLCHGCGGCAIVCPRGAITVRNRGVGVVKTAKTCDIDFAFGKLDIGEPMPVPVIKAVKDVIDSRKTVIIGCPPGTSCPVIHSVSP
;
A
#
# COMPACT_ATOMS: atom_id res chain seq x y z
N MET A 1 0.06 -6.69 4.84
CA MET A 1 -0.12 -5.29 5.29
C MET A 1 0.51 -4.35 4.28
N SER A 2 0.10 -3.08 4.21
CA SER A 2 0.71 -2.06 3.36
C SER A 2 0.88 -0.74 4.11
N PRO A 3 2.06 -0.07 4.04
CA PRO A 3 2.24 1.25 4.63
C PRO A 3 1.36 2.30 3.96
N ARG A 4 0.75 3.17 4.76
CA ARG A 4 -0.12 4.27 4.32
C ARG A 4 0.18 5.52 5.14
N CYS A 5 0.15 6.68 4.49
CA CYS A 5 0.26 7.96 5.18
C CYS A 5 -1.11 8.38 5.75
N ASP A 6 -1.11 8.75 7.02
CA ASP A 6 -2.23 9.34 7.72
C ASP A 6 -1.85 10.73 8.23
N SER A 7 -2.71 11.70 7.96
CA SER A 7 -2.59 13.04 8.52
C SER A 7 -3.10 13.07 9.95
N ILE A 8 -2.36 13.74 10.83
CA ILE A 8 -2.73 13.92 12.24
C ILE A 8 -3.20 15.35 12.57
N GLY A 9 -3.37 16.19 11.55
CA GLY A 9 -3.79 17.60 11.68
C GLY A 9 -2.65 18.52 12.13
N GLY A 10 -2.74 19.80 11.75
CA GLY A 10 -1.75 20.82 12.11
C GLY A 10 -1.50 21.84 10.99
N ILE A 11 -0.80 22.93 11.31
CA ILE A 11 -0.53 24.05 10.40
C ILE A 11 -0.04 23.51 9.04
N ASP A 12 -0.64 23.95 7.93
CA ASP A 12 -0.28 23.48 6.60
C ASP A 12 0.87 24.28 5.97
N CYS A 13 1.92 23.59 5.49
CA CYS A 13 2.99 24.21 4.68
C CYS A 13 2.91 23.73 3.24
N GLY A 14 2.28 22.58 3.03
CA GLY A 14 2.09 21.95 1.72
C GLY A 14 3.25 21.09 1.24
N GLU A 15 4.38 21.03 1.94
CA GLU A 15 5.58 20.30 1.47
C GLU A 15 5.32 18.81 1.25
N CYS A 16 4.56 18.16 2.13
CA CYS A 16 4.18 16.75 1.97
C CYS A 16 3.32 16.48 0.71
N SER A 17 2.45 17.42 0.33
CA SER A 17 1.61 17.32 -0.87
C SER A 17 2.42 17.59 -2.13
N LYS A 18 3.30 18.61 -2.12
CA LYS A 18 4.23 18.89 -3.23
C LYS A 18 5.17 17.73 -3.54
N PHE A 19 5.62 17.01 -2.51
CA PHE A 19 6.48 15.84 -2.65
C PHE A 19 5.74 14.61 -3.23
N CYS A 20 4.41 14.54 -3.07
CA CYS A 20 3.67 13.31 -3.37
C CYS A 20 3.32 13.21 -4.86
N GLU A 21 4.16 12.52 -5.62
CA GLU A 21 3.92 12.20 -7.05
C GLU A 21 2.60 11.43 -7.31
N TYR A 22 2.05 10.80 -6.29
CA TYR A 22 0.81 10.01 -6.39
C TYR A 22 -0.44 10.80 -5.98
N ASN A 23 -0.31 12.08 -5.64
CA ASN A 23 -1.41 12.94 -5.20
C ASN A 23 -2.24 12.32 -4.05
N ALA A 24 -1.60 11.56 -3.17
CA ALA A 24 -2.26 10.91 -2.04
C ALA A 24 -2.54 11.87 -0.87
N LEU A 25 -2.11 13.14 -0.99
CA LEU A 25 -2.22 14.16 0.05
C LEU A 25 -2.77 15.45 -0.55
N PHE A 26 -3.86 15.96 0.04
CA PHE A 26 -4.48 17.22 -0.32
C PHE A 26 -4.43 18.17 0.87
N VAL A 27 -4.17 19.46 0.60
CA VAL A 27 -3.97 20.47 1.65
C VAL A 27 -5.03 21.55 1.49
N VAL A 28 -5.84 21.74 2.52
CA VAL A 28 -6.83 22.81 2.60
C VAL A 28 -6.24 23.97 3.38
N ARG A 29 -6.16 25.13 2.74
CA ARG A 29 -5.71 26.39 3.36
C ARG A 29 -6.90 27.21 3.80
N HIS A 30 -6.99 27.58 5.08
CA HIS A 30 -8.03 28.49 5.55
C HIS A 30 -7.58 29.96 5.42
N LYS A 31 -8.56 30.85 5.21
CA LYS A 31 -8.34 32.30 4.94
C LYS A 31 -7.70 33.06 6.10
N ASP A 32 -7.77 32.52 7.30
CA ASP A 32 -7.21 33.05 8.54
C ASP A 32 -5.74 32.62 8.77
N GLY A 33 -5.17 31.74 7.93
CA GLY A 33 -3.74 31.37 7.95
C GLY A 33 -3.27 30.60 9.19
N ILE A 34 -4.18 30.30 10.13
CA ILE A 34 -3.89 29.68 11.43
C ILE A 34 -4.25 28.19 11.44
N LYS A 35 -5.21 27.77 10.61
CA LYS A 35 -5.61 26.37 10.47
C LYS A 35 -5.48 25.92 9.02
N GLY A 36 -4.87 24.78 8.85
CA GLY A 36 -4.80 24.07 7.59
C GLY A 36 -5.00 22.60 7.87
N ASP A 37 -5.74 21.91 7.01
CA ASP A 37 -5.95 20.48 7.15
C ASP A 37 -5.26 19.76 5.99
N VAL A 38 -4.48 18.74 6.32
CA VAL A 38 -3.97 17.79 5.34
C VAL A 38 -4.90 16.59 5.34
N HIS A 39 -5.42 16.23 4.19
CA HIS A 39 -6.23 15.03 3.98
C HIS A 39 -5.41 13.99 3.23
N SER A 40 -5.43 12.75 3.71
CA SER A 40 -4.85 11.62 2.99
C SER A 40 -5.92 10.86 2.22
N PHE A 41 -5.52 10.33 1.06
CA PHE A 41 -6.25 9.35 0.28
C PHE A 41 -5.47 8.04 0.30
N PRO A 42 -5.68 7.17 1.32
CA PRO A 42 -4.88 5.98 1.51
C PRO A 42 -4.84 5.07 0.27
N GLN A 43 -5.90 5.02 -0.52
CA GLN A 43 -5.99 4.25 -1.76
C GLN A 43 -5.01 4.70 -2.85
N LEU A 44 -4.53 5.95 -2.82
CA LEU A 44 -3.53 6.47 -3.75
C LEU A 44 -2.11 6.41 -3.18
N CYS A 45 -1.97 6.14 -1.87
CA CYS A 45 -0.69 6.16 -1.20
C CYS A 45 0.15 4.93 -1.57
N HIS A 46 1.35 5.16 -2.09
CA HIS A 46 2.31 4.09 -2.42
C HIS A 46 3.14 3.59 -1.22
N GLY A 47 2.92 4.16 -0.03
CA GLY A 47 3.59 3.72 1.19
C GLY A 47 5.09 4.05 1.26
N CYS A 48 5.62 4.92 0.40
CA CYS A 48 7.05 5.26 0.36
C CYS A 48 7.55 6.03 1.59
N GLY A 49 6.65 6.65 2.36
CA GLY A 49 6.96 7.37 3.59
C GLY A 49 7.67 8.71 3.44
N GLY A 50 8.06 9.11 2.23
CA GLY A 50 8.76 10.38 2.00
C GLY A 50 7.99 11.62 2.47
N CYS A 51 6.65 11.60 2.41
CA CYS A 51 5.80 12.68 2.94
C CYS A 51 5.99 12.93 4.44
N ALA A 52 6.27 11.90 5.24
CA ALA A 52 6.57 12.06 6.66
C ALA A 52 7.98 12.62 6.88
N ILE A 53 8.95 12.22 6.05
CA ILE A 53 10.34 12.70 6.10
C ILE A 53 10.42 14.20 5.78
N VAL A 54 9.71 14.65 4.74
CA VAL A 54 9.75 16.06 4.30
C VAL A 54 8.86 16.98 5.13
N CYS A 55 8.05 16.46 6.06
CA CYS A 55 7.12 17.28 6.81
C CYS A 55 7.82 18.01 7.97
N PRO A 56 8.06 19.33 7.90
CA PRO A 56 8.77 20.05 8.96
C PRO A 56 7.96 20.15 10.26
N ARG A 57 6.66 19.86 10.20
CA ARG A 57 5.72 19.99 11.33
C ARG A 57 5.30 18.65 11.92
N GLY A 58 5.79 17.54 11.37
CA GLY A 58 5.42 16.20 11.84
C GLY A 58 3.94 15.85 11.66
N ALA A 59 3.22 16.52 10.75
CA ALA A 59 1.77 16.36 10.55
C ALA A 59 1.36 15.06 9.83
N ILE A 60 2.33 14.25 9.39
CA ILE A 60 2.11 13.01 8.65
C ILE A 60 2.75 11.84 9.40
N THR A 61 1.98 10.77 9.59
CA THR A 61 2.48 9.49 10.11
C THR A 61 2.33 8.39 9.06
N VAL A 62 3.19 7.39 9.08
CA VAL A 62 3.09 6.22 8.21
C VAL A 62 2.74 5.01 9.06
N ARG A 63 1.62 4.36 8.75
CA ARG A 63 1.12 3.20 9.50
C ARG A 63 0.83 2.04 8.57
N ASN A 64 0.98 0.82 9.08
CA ASN A 64 0.62 -0.37 8.32
C ASN A 64 -0.90 -0.61 8.40
N ARG A 65 -1.53 -0.81 7.24
CA ARG A 65 -2.93 -1.17 7.12
C ARG A 65 -3.08 -2.61 6.61
N GLY A 66 -4.12 -3.31 7.06
CA GLY A 66 -4.60 -4.53 6.40
C GLY A 66 -5.04 -4.22 4.96
N VAL A 67 -4.75 -5.14 4.04
CA VAL A 67 -5.04 -4.98 2.59
C VAL A 67 -5.69 -6.24 2.00
N GLY A 68 -6.03 -7.21 2.84
CA GLY A 68 -6.46 -8.53 2.44
C GLY A 68 -5.86 -9.64 3.29
N VAL A 69 -6.14 -10.86 2.87
CA VAL A 69 -5.76 -12.11 3.55
C VAL A 69 -5.16 -13.10 2.58
N VAL A 70 -4.25 -13.93 3.08
CA VAL A 70 -3.78 -15.14 2.40
C VAL A 70 -4.58 -16.31 2.96
N LYS A 71 -5.06 -17.18 2.06
CA LYS A 71 -5.73 -18.42 2.41
C LYS A 71 -4.96 -19.59 1.84
N THR A 72 -4.76 -20.60 2.67
CA THR A 72 -4.09 -21.84 2.30
C THR A 72 -5.04 -23.01 2.50
N ALA A 73 -4.97 -23.98 1.61
CA ALA A 73 -5.65 -25.25 1.71
C ALA A 73 -4.70 -26.36 1.28
N LYS A 74 -4.95 -27.58 1.77
CA LYS A 74 -4.19 -28.76 1.39
C LYS A 74 -5.16 -29.89 1.10
N THR A 75 -4.96 -30.57 -0.02
CA THR A 75 -5.72 -31.76 -0.38
C THR A 75 -4.79 -32.79 -0.99
N CYS A 76 -4.75 -34.00 -0.43
CA CYS A 76 -3.83 -35.07 -0.82
C CYS A 76 -2.39 -34.53 -1.02
N ASP A 77 -1.95 -34.47 -2.27
CA ASP A 77 -0.59 -34.08 -2.69
C ASP A 77 -0.50 -32.63 -3.22
N ILE A 78 -1.59 -31.86 -3.18
CA ILE A 78 -1.66 -30.49 -3.66
C ILE A 78 -1.76 -29.52 -2.49
N ASP A 79 -0.80 -28.60 -2.41
CA ASP A 79 -0.89 -27.41 -1.58
C ASP A 79 -1.45 -26.27 -2.43
N PHE A 80 -2.49 -25.60 -1.94
CA PHE A 80 -3.13 -24.48 -2.62
C PHE A 80 -3.04 -23.23 -1.76
N ALA A 81 -2.57 -22.12 -2.34
CA ALA A 81 -2.51 -20.83 -1.68
C ALA A 81 -3.08 -19.74 -2.60
N PHE A 82 -3.89 -18.84 -2.06
CA PHE A 82 -4.40 -17.70 -2.80
C PHE A 82 -4.58 -16.47 -1.91
N GLY A 83 -4.54 -15.31 -2.55
CA GLY A 83 -4.77 -14.02 -1.91
C GLY A 83 -6.19 -13.53 -2.15
N LYS A 84 -6.81 -12.92 -1.14
CA LYS A 84 -8.07 -12.18 -1.26
C LYS A 84 -7.87 -10.77 -0.75
N LEU A 85 -8.09 -9.77 -1.60
CA LEU A 85 -8.02 -8.36 -1.22
C LEU A 85 -9.23 -7.93 -0.40
N ASP A 86 -9.03 -6.90 0.42
CA ASP A 86 -10.12 -6.17 1.06
C ASP A 86 -10.90 -5.35 0.02
N ILE A 87 -12.20 -5.12 0.27
CA ILE A 87 -13.04 -4.35 -0.66
C ILE A 87 -12.48 -2.93 -0.79
N GLY A 88 -12.30 -2.49 -2.04
CA GLY A 88 -11.79 -1.15 -2.35
C GLY A 88 -10.27 -1.00 -2.22
N GLU A 89 -9.51 -2.08 -2.00
CA GLU A 89 -8.05 -2.03 -1.99
C GLU A 89 -7.48 -2.21 -3.42
N PRO A 90 -6.84 -1.18 -4.00
CA PRO A 90 -6.34 -1.22 -5.37
C PRO A 90 -4.96 -1.88 -5.52
N MET A 91 -4.22 -2.10 -4.43
CA MET A 91 -2.84 -2.56 -4.48
C MET A 91 -2.72 -4.06 -4.14
N PRO A 92 -2.63 -4.96 -5.12
CA PRO A 92 -2.53 -6.40 -4.88
C PRO A 92 -1.13 -6.86 -4.45
N VAL A 93 -0.10 -6.06 -4.74
CA VAL A 93 1.32 -6.45 -4.60
C VAL A 93 1.67 -7.00 -3.20
N PRO A 94 1.26 -6.37 -2.08
CA PRO A 94 1.56 -6.92 -0.75
C PRO A 94 0.94 -8.29 -0.52
N VAL A 95 -0.24 -8.56 -1.09
CA VAL A 95 -0.91 -9.86 -0.98
C VAL A 95 -0.22 -10.89 -1.89
N ILE A 96 0.19 -10.51 -3.10
CA ILE A 96 0.96 -11.39 -3.99
C ILE A 96 2.26 -11.85 -3.31
N LYS A 97 3.00 -10.92 -2.70
CA LYS A 97 4.22 -11.25 -1.92
C LYS A 97 3.90 -12.21 -0.77
N ALA A 98 2.85 -11.91 0.02
CA ALA A 98 2.46 -12.77 1.14
C ALA A 98 2.01 -14.18 0.71
N VAL A 99 1.39 -14.33 -0.47
CA VAL A 99 1.08 -15.66 -1.04
C VAL A 99 2.36 -16.39 -1.43
N LYS A 100 3.35 -15.69 -2.00
CA LYS A 100 4.65 -16.30 -2.33
C LYS A 100 5.44 -16.74 -1.10
N ASP A 101 5.33 -16.00 0.00
CA ASP A 101 6.04 -16.32 1.26
C ASP A 101 5.61 -17.66 1.88
N VAL A 102 4.44 -18.19 1.52
CA VAL A 102 3.93 -19.49 2.03
C VAL A 102 4.19 -20.67 1.07
N ILE A 103 4.83 -20.43 -0.07
CA ILE A 103 5.13 -21.47 -1.07
C ILE A 103 6.30 -22.34 -0.59
N ASP A 104 6.17 -23.66 -0.71
CA ASP A 104 7.28 -24.58 -0.51
C ASP A 104 8.14 -24.65 -1.80
N SER A 105 9.29 -23.98 -1.77
CA SER A 105 10.23 -23.91 -2.90
C SER A 105 10.87 -25.25 -3.29
N ARG A 106 10.66 -26.32 -2.51
CA ARG A 106 11.16 -27.68 -2.82
C ARG A 106 10.21 -28.47 -3.73
N LYS A 107 9.00 -27.96 -3.98
CA LYS A 107 7.99 -28.62 -4.81
C LYS A 107 7.90 -27.96 -6.19
N THR A 108 7.26 -28.64 -7.14
CA THR A 108 6.83 -27.99 -8.39
C THR A 108 5.69 -27.02 -8.06
N VAL A 109 5.85 -25.76 -8.44
CA VAL A 109 4.90 -24.68 -8.13
C VAL A 109 4.34 -24.11 -9.43
N ILE A 110 3.01 -23.99 -9.49
CA ILE A 110 2.31 -23.30 -10.59
C ILE A 110 1.75 -21.99 -10.02
N ILE A 111 2.19 -20.86 -10.56
CA ILE A 111 1.72 -19.53 -10.14
C ILE A 111 0.77 -18.97 -11.19
N GLY A 112 -0.47 -18.68 -10.79
CA GLY A 112 -1.41 -17.92 -11.60
C GLY A 112 -1.05 -16.44 -11.60
N CYS A 113 -0.74 -15.87 -12.76
CA CYS A 113 -0.35 -14.47 -12.92
C CYS A 113 -1.48 -13.66 -13.59
N PRO A 114 -1.78 -12.42 -13.14
CA PRO A 114 -2.66 -11.53 -13.88
C PRO A 114 -2.06 -11.14 -15.24
N PRO A 115 -2.87 -10.72 -16.24
CA PRO A 115 -2.36 -10.22 -17.51
C PRO A 115 -1.75 -8.81 -17.38
N GLY A 116 -0.89 -8.44 -18.35
CA GLY A 116 -0.33 -7.08 -18.48
C GLY A 116 1.18 -7.00 -18.22
N THR A 117 1.66 -5.79 -17.91
CA THR A 117 3.10 -5.50 -17.68
C THR A 117 3.36 -4.69 -16.41
N SER A 118 2.34 -4.49 -15.58
CA SER A 118 2.41 -3.69 -14.36
C SER A 118 2.94 -4.49 -13.16
N CYS A 119 3.13 -3.82 -12.02
CA CYS A 119 3.68 -4.41 -10.80
C CYS A 119 3.07 -5.77 -10.37
N PRO A 120 1.74 -6.02 -10.47
CA PRO A 120 1.17 -7.32 -10.12
C PRO A 120 1.75 -8.48 -10.95
N VAL A 121 2.02 -8.24 -12.24
CA VAL A 121 2.64 -9.23 -13.13
C VAL A 121 4.08 -9.47 -12.71
N ILE A 122 4.86 -8.39 -12.60
CA ILE A 122 6.28 -8.46 -12.23
C ILE A 122 6.46 -9.18 -10.89
N HIS A 123 5.64 -8.88 -9.88
CA HIS A 123 5.72 -9.54 -8.58
C HIS A 123 5.25 -11.00 -8.57
N SER A 124 4.46 -11.42 -9.56
CA SER A 124 4.05 -12.82 -9.70
C SER A 124 5.15 -13.68 -10.33
N VAL A 125 5.91 -13.12 -11.29
CA VAL A 125 6.91 -13.86 -12.08
C VAL A 125 8.36 -13.66 -11.60
N SER A 126 8.63 -12.59 -10.85
CA SER A 126 9.94 -12.41 -10.21
C SER A 126 10.16 -13.43 -9.09
N PRO A 127 11.42 -13.75 -8.74
CA PRO A 127 11.76 -14.63 -7.62
C PRO A 127 11.16 -14.17 -6.29
#